data_AF-A0A2S8B352-F1
#
_entry.id   AF-A0A2S8B352-F1
#
_cell.length_a   1.000
_cell.length_b   1.000
_cell.length_c   1.000
_cell.angle_alpha   90.00
_cell.angle_beta   90.00
_cell.angle_gamma   90.00
#
_symmetry.space_group_name_H-M   'P 1'
#
loop_
_entity.id
_entity.type
_entity.pdbx_description
1 polymer ?
#
loop_
_entity_poly.entity_id
_entity_poly.type
_entity_poly.pdbx_seq_one_letter_code
_entity_poly.pdbx_strand_id
1 'polypeptide(L)'
;MIAALLLAAALAADPVAPAPAPTAETEIAPPAIADTDVREYAAVAGRKVAGRPVGGPYASADKLLLLGRDGKGYPVVTASLGFPVRQSLPAPPKGTLAVVRLHQRSETVVPGPTADDLAFVAANRLPLFVIGEWGRPAPMWEVAWVDDGVRFRMIGEVGEIGPWQE
;
A
#
# COMPACT_ATOMS: atom_id res chain seq x y z
N MET A 1 -22.74 -73.95 -10.38
CA MET A 1 -22.65 -73.36 -9.02
C MET A 1 -21.31 -72.63 -8.83
N ILE A 2 -21.14 -71.47 -9.47
CA ILE A 2 -19.97 -70.58 -9.23
C ILE A 2 -20.42 -69.11 -9.15
N ALA A 3 -21.53 -68.74 -9.80
CA ALA A 3 -22.05 -67.37 -9.80
C ALA A 3 -22.64 -66.89 -8.45
N ALA A 4 -22.95 -67.78 -7.51
CA ALA A 4 -23.60 -67.41 -6.25
C ALA A 4 -22.63 -66.96 -5.14
N LEU A 5 -21.32 -67.17 -5.28
CA LEU A 5 -20.34 -66.79 -4.24
C LEU A 5 -19.78 -65.36 -4.38
N LEU A 6 -19.95 -64.71 -5.53
CA LEU A 6 -19.37 -63.38 -5.78
C LEU A 6 -20.24 -62.22 -5.26
N LEU A 7 -21.49 -62.49 -4.86
CA LEU A 7 -22.41 -61.44 -4.40
C LEU A 7 -22.37 -61.21 -2.88
N ALA A 8 -21.68 -62.06 -2.11
CA ALA A 8 -21.63 -61.97 -0.64
C ALA A 8 -20.44 -61.16 -0.09
N ALA A 9 -19.47 -60.76 -0.93
CA ALA A 9 -18.27 -60.04 -0.49
C ALA A 9 -18.41 -58.51 -0.54
N ALA A 10 -19.48 -57.97 -1.13
CA ALA A 10 -19.63 -56.52 -1.34
C ALA A 10 -20.32 -55.77 -0.18
N LEU A 11 -20.75 -56.47 0.88
CA LEU A 11 -21.55 -55.90 1.97
C LEU A 11 -20.76 -55.59 3.26
N ALA A 12 -19.43 -55.73 3.25
CA ALA A 12 -18.58 -55.48 4.42
C ALA A 12 -17.66 -54.24 4.28
N ALA A 13 -17.98 -53.33 3.35
CA ALA A 13 -17.32 -52.04 3.33
C ALA A 13 -18.02 -51.12 4.34
N ASP A 14 -17.45 -51.02 5.54
CA ASP A 14 -17.80 -49.99 6.51
C ASP A 14 -17.75 -48.61 5.82
N PRO A 15 -18.74 -47.73 6.04
CA PRO A 15 -18.68 -46.38 5.51
C PRO A 15 -17.51 -45.66 6.20
N VAL A 16 -16.41 -45.48 5.47
CA VAL A 16 -15.32 -44.61 5.89
C VAL A 16 -15.91 -43.21 6.04
N ALA A 17 -16.02 -42.75 7.30
CA ALA A 17 -16.44 -41.40 7.59
C ALA A 17 -15.51 -40.42 6.85
N PRO A 18 -16.05 -39.43 6.12
CA PRO A 18 -15.21 -38.45 5.44
C PRO A 18 -14.36 -37.73 6.48
N ALA A 19 -13.06 -37.60 6.19
CA ALA A 19 -12.14 -36.85 7.04
C ALA A 19 -12.70 -35.42 7.23
N PRO A 20 -12.70 -34.87 8.46
CA PRO A 20 -13.17 -33.53 8.70
C PRO A 20 -12.38 -32.55 7.82
N ALA A 21 -13.10 -31.65 7.15
CA ALA A 21 -12.49 -30.58 6.37
C ALA A 21 -11.49 -29.81 7.24
N PRO A 22 -10.32 -29.42 6.71
CA PRO A 22 -9.36 -28.62 7.47
C PRO A 22 -10.09 -27.37 7.97
N THR A 23 -10.05 -27.16 9.29
CA THR A 23 -10.57 -25.97 9.94
C THR A 23 -9.99 -24.77 9.22
N ALA A 24 -10.84 -23.96 8.59
CA ALA A 24 -10.42 -22.71 8.00
C ALA A 24 -9.73 -21.89 9.09
N GLU A 25 -8.42 -21.67 8.95
CA GLU A 25 -7.69 -20.74 9.81
C GLU A 25 -8.42 -19.41 9.71
N THR A 26 -8.98 -18.96 10.84
CA THR A 26 -9.61 -17.66 10.91
C THR A 26 -8.50 -16.65 10.71
N GLU A 27 -8.45 -16.02 9.53
CA GLU A 27 -7.50 -14.95 9.24
C GLU A 27 -7.75 -13.82 10.25
N ILE A 28 -6.89 -13.74 11.26
CA ILE A 28 -6.98 -12.71 12.28
C ILE A 28 -6.58 -11.40 11.59
N ALA A 29 -7.53 -10.49 11.46
CA ALA A 29 -7.27 -9.17 10.90
C ALA A 29 -6.15 -8.48 11.69
N PRO A 30 -5.15 -7.91 11.03
CA PRO A 30 -4.06 -7.21 11.71
C PRO A 30 -4.61 -6.05 12.56
N PRO A 31 -3.99 -5.74 13.72
CA PRO A 31 -4.46 -4.71 14.62
C PRO A 31 -4.57 -3.35 13.92
N ALA A 32 -5.62 -2.57 14.18
CA ALA A 32 -5.77 -1.25 13.55
C ALA A 32 -4.61 -0.31 13.93
N ILE A 33 -4.17 0.53 12.97
CA ILE A 33 -3.30 1.68 13.23
C ILE A 33 -4.16 2.91 12.95
N ALA A 34 -4.04 3.96 13.77
CA ALA A 34 -4.74 5.20 13.50
C ALA A 34 -4.18 5.86 12.23
N ASP A 35 -5.05 6.39 11.37
CA ASP A 35 -4.64 7.11 10.16
C ASP A 35 -3.68 8.27 10.47
N THR A 36 -3.83 8.88 11.66
CA THR A 36 -2.93 9.91 12.17
C THR A 36 -1.50 9.39 12.35
N ASP A 37 -1.31 8.19 12.88
CA ASP A 37 0.02 7.60 13.08
C ASP A 37 0.70 7.31 11.74
N VAL A 38 -0.06 6.78 10.76
CA VAL A 38 0.44 6.55 9.40
C VAL A 38 0.86 7.86 8.74
N ARG A 39 0.04 8.91 8.90
CA ARG A 39 0.31 10.25 8.38
C ARG A 39 1.54 10.88 9.02
N GLU A 40 1.65 10.86 10.34
CA GLU A 40 2.79 11.43 11.06
C GLU A 40 4.08 10.69 10.68
N TYR A 41 4.03 9.36 10.62
CA TYR A 41 5.16 8.55 10.16
C TYR A 41 5.57 8.92 8.72
N ALA A 42 4.61 9.07 7.80
CA ALA A 42 4.89 9.51 6.45
C ALA A 42 5.51 10.91 6.40
N ALA A 43 4.95 11.86 7.15
CA ALA A 43 5.37 13.26 7.17
C ALA A 43 6.79 13.45 7.72
N VAL A 44 7.16 12.68 8.74
CA VAL A 44 8.46 12.78 9.42
C VAL A 44 9.48 11.81 8.81
N ALA A 45 9.22 10.51 8.93
CA ALA A 45 10.16 9.48 8.49
C ALA A 45 10.13 9.31 6.96
N GLY A 46 8.94 9.27 6.37
CA GLY A 46 8.76 9.15 4.92
C GLY A 46 9.46 10.28 4.16
N ARG A 47 9.21 11.54 4.53
CA ARG A 47 9.87 12.71 3.91
C ARG A 47 11.40 12.64 3.99
N LYS A 48 11.94 12.24 5.14
CA LYS A 48 13.40 12.09 5.35
C LYS A 48 14.00 10.99 4.46
N VAL A 49 13.34 9.84 4.35
CA VAL A 49 13.83 8.71 3.54
C VAL A 49 13.66 9.01 2.04
N ALA A 50 12.55 9.65 1.66
CA ALA A 50 12.25 10.01 0.28
C ALA A 50 13.29 10.99 -0.27
N GLY A 51 13.73 11.96 0.54
CA GLY A 51 14.76 12.91 0.13
C GLY A 51 16.17 12.35 -0.07
N ARG A 52 16.44 11.08 0.30
CA ARG A 52 17.74 10.45 0.07
C ARG A 52 17.90 10.10 -1.42
N PRO A 53 19.07 10.35 -2.04
CA PRO A 53 19.32 9.97 -3.43
C PRO A 53 19.04 8.49 -3.67
N VAL A 54 18.45 8.17 -4.82
CA VAL A 54 18.40 6.80 -5.32
C VAL A 54 19.65 6.60 -6.17
N GLY A 55 20.53 5.68 -5.79
CA GLY A 55 21.63 5.28 -6.67
C GLY A 55 21.09 4.52 -7.90
N GLY A 56 21.84 4.49 -9.00
CA GLY A 56 21.44 3.77 -10.21
C GLY A 56 21.56 4.61 -11.48
N PRO A 57 21.00 4.16 -12.61
CA PRO A 57 21.22 4.76 -13.93
C PRO A 57 20.44 6.06 -14.17
N TYR A 58 19.55 6.46 -13.26
CA TYR A 58 18.68 7.62 -13.42
C TYR A 58 19.19 8.79 -12.59
N ALA A 59 19.56 9.88 -13.26
CA ALA A 59 20.03 11.10 -12.59
C ALA A 59 18.90 11.82 -11.82
N SER A 60 17.66 11.70 -12.30
CA SER A 60 16.43 12.16 -11.65
C SER A 60 15.39 11.03 -11.71
N ALA A 61 15.00 10.51 -10.55
CA ALA A 61 14.12 9.36 -10.44
C ALA A 61 12.96 9.66 -9.50
N ASP A 62 11.75 9.30 -9.92
CA ASP A 62 10.63 9.23 -8.98
C ASP A 62 10.98 8.20 -7.92
N LYS A 63 10.83 8.59 -6.66
CA LYS A 63 11.07 7.69 -5.53
C LYS A 63 9.77 7.28 -4.88
N LEU A 64 9.59 5.98 -4.71
CA LEU A 64 8.44 5.39 -4.03
C LEU A 64 8.89 4.72 -2.73
N LEU A 65 8.23 5.06 -1.64
CA LEU A 65 8.30 4.33 -0.40
C LEU A 65 6.99 3.58 -0.19
N LEU A 66 7.07 2.30 0.12
CA LEU A 66 5.91 1.54 0.58
C LEU A 66 5.93 1.54 2.11
N LEU A 67 4.84 1.99 2.72
CA LEU A 67 4.65 1.89 4.15
C LEU A 67 3.87 0.62 4.43
N GLY A 68 4.36 -0.19 5.36
CA GLY A 68 3.73 -1.42 5.82
C GLY A 68 3.86 -1.56 7.32
N ARG A 69 3.76 -2.79 7.83
CA ARG A 69 3.88 -3.10 9.26
C ARG A 69 5.18 -3.84 9.53
N ASP A 70 5.80 -3.54 10.67
CA ASP A 70 6.82 -4.41 11.24
C ASP A 70 6.20 -5.64 11.94
N GLY A 71 7.03 -6.52 12.47
CA GLY A 71 6.57 -7.72 13.20
C GLY A 71 5.81 -7.44 14.50
N LYS A 72 5.74 -6.17 14.94
CA LYS A 72 5.01 -5.72 16.13
C LYS A 72 3.74 -4.93 15.75
N GLY A 73 3.49 -4.72 14.46
CA GLY A 73 2.34 -3.99 13.96
C GLY A 73 2.54 -2.47 13.81
N TYR A 74 3.75 -1.94 14.03
CA TYR A 74 4.04 -0.51 13.85
C TYR A 74 4.32 -0.15 12.39
N PRO A 75 4.01 1.10 11.96
CA PRO A 75 4.39 1.58 10.63
C PRO A 75 5.90 1.49 10.37
N VAL A 76 6.27 0.96 9.21
CA VAL A 76 7.67 0.89 8.76
C VAL A 76 7.75 1.12 7.25
N VAL A 77 8.90 1.59 6.75
CA VAL A 77 9.18 1.58 5.31
C VAL A 77 9.59 0.16 4.91
N THR A 78 8.73 -0.54 4.16
CA THR A 78 8.97 -1.92 3.71
C THR A 78 9.70 -1.98 2.38
N ALA A 79 9.60 -0.94 1.55
CA ALA A 79 10.38 -0.80 0.32
C ALA A 79 10.72 0.67 0.05
N SER A 80 11.87 0.90 -0.58
CA SER A 80 12.33 2.19 -1.10
C SER A 80 12.86 1.98 -2.51
N LEU A 81 12.11 2.45 -3.50
CA LEU A 81 12.31 2.11 -4.91
C LEU A 81 12.50 3.40 -5.72
N GLY A 82 13.44 3.39 -6.66
CA GLY A 82 13.57 4.45 -7.67
C GLY A 82 13.06 3.97 -9.02
N PHE A 83 12.34 4.83 -9.72
CA PHE A 83 11.81 4.57 -11.06
C PHE A 83 12.23 5.70 -12.00
N PRO A 84 12.33 5.42 -13.32
CA PRO A 84 12.21 6.50 -14.30
C PRO A 84 10.98 7.36 -13.99
N VAL A 85 11.07 8.66 -14.29
CA VAL A 85 9.93 9.57 -14.19
C VAL A 85 8.74 8.97 -14.91
N ARG A 86 7.64 8.81 -14.19
CA ARG A 86 6.45 8.12 -14.67
C ARG A 86 5.21 8.92 -14.32
N GLN A 87 4.12 8.68 -15.04
CA GLN A 87 2.85 9.33 -14.74
C GLN A 87 2.07 8.50 -13.72
N SER A 88 1.80 7.23 -14.04
CA SER A 88 1.00 6.33 -13.21
C SER A 88 1.81 5.45 -12.26
N LEU A 89 1.22 5.14 -11.09
CA LEU A 89 1.76 4.23 -10.07
C LEU A 89 1.33 2.76 -10.29
N PRO A 90 2.10 1.76 -9.83
CA PRO A 90 1.70 0.37 -9.97
C PRO A 90 0.73 0.04 -8.83
N ALA A 91 -0.09 -1.00 -8.97
CA ALA A 91 -0.91 -1.44 -7.84
C ALA A 91 0.00 -1.75 -6.61
N PRO A 92 -0.39 -1.31 -5.40
CA PRO A 92 0.42 -1.55 -4.22
C PRO A 92 0.36 -3.05 -3.87
N PRO A 93 1.48 -3.64 -3.37
CA PRO A 93 1.45 -4.99 -2.83
C PRO A 93 0.45 -5.12 -1.68
N LYS A 94 -0.09 -6.33 -1.48
CA LYS A 94 -0.97 -6.62 -0.33
C LYS A 94 -0.28 -6.28 0.99
N GLY A 95 -1.04 -5.72 1.93
CA GLY A 95 -0.52 -5.30 3.24
C GLY A 95 0.19 -3.94 3.26
N THR A 96 0.26 -3.23 2.13
CA THR A 96 0.66 -1.82 2.12
C THR A 96 -0.36 -0.99 2.91
N LEU A 97 0.12 -0.11 3.78
CA LEU A 97 -0.67 0.85 4.54
C LEU A 97 -0.84 2.18 3.82
N ALA A 98 0.24 2.66 3.20
CA ALA A 98 0.30 3.91 2.47
C ALA A 98 1.49 3.92 1.50
N VAL A 99 1.48 4.82 0.53
CA VAL A 99 2.61 5.05 -0.37
C VAL A 99 3.12 6.47 -0.18
N VAL A 100 4.43 6.68 -0.18
CA VAL A 100 5.04 8.01 -0.28
C VAL A 100 5.73 8.12 -1.63
N ARG A 101 5.40 9.15 -2.40
CA ARG A 101 5.97 9.44 -3.71
C ARG A 101 6.72 10.77 -3.66
N LEU A 102 8.00 10.77 -3.99
CA LEU A 102 8.73 11.97 -4.37
C LEU A 102 8.73 12.06 -5.89
N HIS A 103 8.11 13.11 -6.41
CA HIS A 103 8.28 13.48 -7.82
C HIS A 103 9.67 14.10 -8.00
N GLN A 104 10.48 13.54 -8.89
CA GLN A 104 11.69 14.21 -9.39
C GLN A 104 11.54 14.38 -10.90
N ARG A 105 11.10 15.56 -11.35
CA ARG A 105 11.00 15.91 -12.76
C ARG A 105 12.04 16.98 -13.07
N SER A 106 13.08 16.59 -13.79
CA SER A 106 14.20 17.46 -14.19
C SER A 106 13.82 18.73 -14.94
N GLU A 107 12.65 18.76 -15.60
CA GLU A 107 12.26 19.84 -16.51
C GLU A 107 11.02 20.63 -16.05
N THR A 108 10.23 20.11 -15.10
CA THR A 108 8.96 20.74 -14.71
C THR A 108 8.69 20.56 -13.24
N VAL A 109 8.66 21.68 -12.52
CA VAL A 109 8.22 21.70 -11.12
C VAL A 109 6.78 21.20 -11.04
N VAL A 110 6.57 20.13 -10.28
CA VAL A 110 5.23 19.63 -9.96
C VAL A 110 4.87 20.11 -8.55
N PRO A 111 3.94 21.07 -8.43
CA PRO A 111 3.65 21.73 -7.15
C PRO A 111 2.58 21.00 -6.33
N GLY A 112 2.25 19.75 -6.61
CA GLY A 112 1.19 19.02 -5.91
C GLY A 112 0.88 17.64 -6.49
N PRO A 113 -0.19 16.97 -6.00
CA PRO A 113 -0.67 15.71 -6.57
C PRO A 113 -1.07 15.86 -8.04
N THR A 114 -0.83 14.82 -8.84
CA THR A 114 -1.26 14.77 -10.24
C THR A 114 -2.62 14.07 -10.40
N ALA A 115 -3.21 14.15 -11.60
CA ALA A 115 -4.40 13.36 -11.94
C ALA A 115 -4.17 11.84 -11.78
N ASP A 116 -2.97 11.35 -12.07
CA ASP A 116 -2.62 9.95 -11.87
C ASP A 116 -2.51 9.57 -10.39
N ASP A 117 -2.03 10.49 -9.55
CA ASP A 117 -1.99 10.29 -8.10
C ASP A 117 -3.42 10.17 -7.55
N LEU A 118 -4.35 11.02 -8.02
CA LEU A 118 -5.77 10.95 -7.69
C LEU A 118 -6.42 9.64 -8.18
N ALA A 119 -6.16 9.25 -9.43
CA ALA A 119 -6.68 8.02 -10.02
C ALA A 119 -6.15 6.76 -9.30
N PHE A 120 -4.89 6.78 -8.87
CA PHE A 120 -4.31 5.72 -8.06
C PHE A 120 -5.05 5.55 -6.73
N VAL A 121 -5.34 6.65 -6.02
CA VAL A 121 -6.08 6.59 -4.76
C VAL A 121 -7.53 6.15 -4.98
N ALA A 122 -8.18 6.61 -6.06
CA ALA A 122 -9.52 6.14 -6.42
C ALA A 122 -9.58 4.62 -6.62
N ALA A 123 -8.58 4.06 -7.32
CA ALA A 123 -8.53 2.64 -7.65
C ALA A 123 -8.17 1.75 -6.44
N ASN A 124 -7.29 2.23 -5.55
CA ASN A 124 -6.71 1.39 -4.50
C ASN A 124 -7.23 1.70 -3.09
N ARG A 125 -7.91 2.85 -2.91
CA ARG A 125 -8.46 3.32 -1.63
C ARG A 125 -7.43 3.30 -0.50
N LEU A 126 -6.20 3.71 -0.82
CA LEU A 126 -5.05 3.71 0.08
C LEU A 126 -4.43 5.11 0.08
N PRO A 127 -4.06 5.67 1.25
CA PRO A 127 -3.43 6.98 1.32
C PRO A 127 -2.14 7.07 0.50
N LEU A 128 -2.05 8.09 -0.34
CA LEU A 128 -0.86 8.44 -1.09
C LEU A 128 -0.33 9.78 -0.60
N PHE A 129 0.93 9.80 -0.20
CA PHE A 129 1.62 10.99 0.21
C PHE A 129 2.55 11.46 -0.90
N VAL A 130 2.29 12.64 -1.45
CA VAL A 130 3.05 13.20 -2.57
C VAL A 130 4.00 14.26 -2.06
N ILE A 131 5.26 14.23 -2.46
CA ILE A 131 6.27 15.26 -2.19
C ILE A 131 6.63 15.87 -3.54
N GLY A 132 6.42 17.19 -3.66
CA GLY A 132 6.69 17.94 -4.88
C GLY A 132 8.11 18.48 -4.91
N GLU A 133 8.63 18.75 -6.11
CA GLU A 133 9.99 19.28 -6.31
C GLU A 133 10.07 20.82 -6.18
N TRP A 134 9.04 21.44 -5.59
CA TRP A 134 8.95 22.91 -5.50
C TRP A 134 9.81 23.47 -4.36
N GLY A 135 11.13 23.41 -4.53
CA GLY A 135 12.10 23.98 -3.60
C GLY A 135 12.28 23.18 -2.30
N ARG A 136 13.26 23.58 -1.48
CA ARG A 136 13.49 23.00 -0.14
C ARG A 136 13.07 24.04 0.92
N PRO A 137 12.31 23.66 1.96
CA PRO A 137 11.72 22.34 2.17
C PRO A 137 10.63 22.02 1.15
N ALA A 138 10.66 20.78 0.64
CA ALA A 138 9.70 20.33 -0.36
C ALA A 138 8.31 20.16 0.27
N PRO A 139 7.27 20.81 -0.28
CA PRO A 139 5.91 20.63 0.21
C PRO A 139 5.44 19.19 0.03
N MET A 140 4.53 18.76 0.91
CA MET A 140 3.96 17.43 0.90
C MET A 140 2.44 17.52 0.92
N TRP A 141 1.78 16.55 0.31
CA TRP A 141 0.33 16.41 0.27
C TRP A 141 -0.07 15.02 0.70
N GLU A 142 -1.21 14.92 1.36
CA GLU A 142 -1.95 13.67 1.54
C GLU A 142 -3.05 13.64 0.48
N VAL A 143 -3.14 12.54 -0.25
CA VAL A 143 -4.25 12.20 -1.13
C VAL A 143 -4.93 10.98 -0.54
N ALA A 144 -6.22 11.06 -0.28
CA ALA A 144 -6.96 10.01 0.40
C ALA A 144 -8.38 9.87 -0.16
N TRP A 145 -8.97 8.69 0.02
CA TRP A 145 -10.39 8.47 -0.20
C TRP A 145 -11.16 8.89 1.07
N VAL A 146 -11.95 9.96 0.98
CA VAL A 146 -12.71 10.57 2.08
C VAL A 146 -14.11 10.91 1.59
N ASP A 147 -15.13 10.57 2.38
CA ASP A 147 -16.55 10.83 2.07
C ASP A 147 -16.95 10.42 0.64
N ASP A 148 -16.60 9.18 0.26
CA ASP A 148 -16.88 8.59 -1.06
C ASP A 148 -16.25 9.30 -2.28
N GLY A 149 -15.21 10.10 -2.06
CA GLY A 149 -14.43 10.74 -3.12
C GLY A 149 -12.94 10.77 -2.82
N VAL A 150 -12.13 11.07 -3.85
CA VAL A 150 -10.70 11.37 -3.64
C VAL A 150 -10.57 12.84 -3.29
N ARG A 151 -9.85 13.13 -2.20
CA ARG A 151 -9.50 14.49 -1.79
C ARG A 151 -8.02 14.56 -1.49
N PHE A 152 -7.48 15.78 -1.54
CA PHE A 152 -6.11 16.01 -1.14
C PHE A 152 -5.98 17.22 -0.22
N ARG A 153 -4.90 17.29 0.56
CA ARG A 153 -4.59 18.44 1.42
C ARG A 153 -3.10 18.56 1.61
N MET A 154 -2.65 19.76 1.90
CA MET A 154 -1.24 20.01 2.23
C MET A 154 -0.91 19.49 3.63
N ILE A 155 0.28 18.90 3.76
CA ILE A 155 0.93 18.59 5.04
C ILE A 155 2.13 19.52 5.20
N GLY A 156 2.06 20.40 6.20
CA GLY A 156 3.12 21.34 6.55
C GLY A 156 4.30 20.67 7.27
N GLU A 157 4.99 21.43 8.13
CA GLU A 157 6.01 20.88 9.03
C GLU A 157 5.35 20.31 10.29
N VAL A 158 5.90 19.22 10.83
CA VAL A 158 5.48 18.62 12.12
C VAL A 158 3.96 18.35 12.21
N GLY A 159 3.35 17.86 11.13
CA GLY A 159 1.95 17.43 11.15
C GLY A 159 0.92 18.55 11.09
N GLU A 160 1.30 19.78 10.72
CA GLU A 160 0.32 20.80 10.35
C GLU A 160 -0.50 20.32 9.13
N ILE A 161 -1.84 20.37 9.24
CA ILE A 161 -2.76 19.81 8.26
C ILE A 161 -3.62 20.92 7.67
N GLY A 162 -3.53 21.10 6.35
CA GLY A 162 -4.41 22.01 5.62
C GLY A 162 -5.84 21.46 5.44
N PRO A 163 -6.79 22.28 4.98
CA PRO A 163 -8.14 21.80 4.64
C PRO A 163 -8.11 20.80 3.48
N TRP A 164 -9.09 19.91 3.43
CA TRP A 164 -9.32 19.06 2.25
C TRP A 164 -9.71 19.90 1.03
N GLN A 165 -9.21 19.50 -0.12
CA GLN A 165 -9.42 20.08 -1.44
C GLN A 165 -9.93 18.97 -2.38
N GLU A 166 -10.68 19.40 -3.40
CA GLU A 166 -11.18 18.55 -4.49
C GLU A 166 -10.21 18.54 -5.68
#